data_AF-A0A6H5GEU0-F1
#
_entry.id   AF-A0A6H5GEU0-F1
#
_cell.length_a   1.000
_cell.length_b   1.000
_cell.length_c   1.000
_cell.angle_alpha   90.00
_cell.angle_beta   90.00
_cell.angle_gamma   90.00
#
_symmetry.space_group_name_H-M   'P 1'
#
loop_
_entity.id
_entity.type
_entity.pdbx_description
1 polymer ?
#
loop_
_entity_poly.entity_id
_entity_poly.type
_entity_poly.pdbx_seq_one_letter_code
_entity_poly.pdbx_strand_id
1 'polypeptide(L)'
;MKQLVNLLDTDGVVLIDSAYLTDRKLFGQIVCSFRYGREEDECMGLNFQKDLYLCSSQIYPPPEKRDWNLTKLQERLLKKLGPNAFPFRFVIPPNAPASISIQPGPEDQGEPCGVNYFVKMFIGEHETDRSHRRSTVSLAIRKVQFAPSKVGRQPCTVVRKDFMLSPGELELEVVLDKQVYHHGEKIAANICIRNNSNKTVKKIKAMVQQGVDVMLFQNGQYRSSIASLETEYVKP
;
A
#
# COMPACT_ATOMS: atom_id res chain seq x y z
N MET A 1 11.41 -16.78 7.10
CA MET A 1 10.76 -15.50 6.77
C MET A 1 10.77 -14.58 7.99
N LYS A 2 11.84 -13.82 8.21
CA LYS A 2 11.80 -12.74 9.21
C LYS A 2 11.20 -11.53 8.51
N GLN A 3 9.90 -11.33 8.70
CA GLN A 3 9.20 -10.12 8.30
C GLN A 3 9.97 -8.94 8.91
N LEU A 4 10.25 -7.89 8.11
CA LEU A 4 10.75 -6.62 8.60
C LEU A 4 9.66 -6.01 9.49
N VAL A 5 9.62 -6.42 10.77
CA VAL A 5 8.77 -5.81 11.80
C VAL A 5 9.44 -4.51 12.23
N ASN A 6 9.53 -3.55 11.30
CA ASN A 6 9.70 -2.17 11.71
C ASN A 6 8.28 -1.68 12.01
N LEU A 7 7.96 -1.57 13.29
CA LEU A 7 6.79 -0.82 13.74
C LEU A 7 6.92 0.60 13.15
N LEU A 8 5.99 0.94 12.27
CA LEU A 8 5.91 2.27 11.69
C LEU A 8 5.13 3.12 12.68
N ASP A 9 5.89 3.87 13.45
CA ASP A 9 5.33 4.81 14.42
C ASP A 9 5.07 6.14 13.72
N THR A 10 3.86 6.65 13.90
CA THR A 10 3.48 7.99 13.47
C THR A 10 3.56 8.90 14.68
N ASP A 11 4.57 9.78 14.73
CA ASP A 11 4.78 10.74 15.80
C ASP A 11 4.53 12.17 15.33
N GLY A 12 4.03 13.00 16.23
CA GLY A 12 3.78 14.42 15.94
C GLY A 12 3.41 15.23 17.16
N VAL A 13 3.09 16.50 16.92
CA VAL A 13 2.62 17.46 17.92
C VAL A 13 1.44 18.22 17.34
N VAL A 14 0.37 18.37 18.11
CA VAL A 14 -0.81 19.17 17.76
C VAL A 14 -0.78 20.45 18.58
N LEU A 15 -0.97 21.59 17.92
CA LEU A 15 -1.16 22.88 18.57
C LEU A 15 -2.66 23.18 18.65
N ILE A 16 -3.15 23.54 19.83
CA ILE A 16 -4.56 23.86 20.03
C ILE A 16 -4.70 25.29 20.57
N ASP A 17 -5.75 25.99 20.17
CA ASP A 17 -6.15 27.20 20.86
C ASP A 17 -6.94 26.85 22.13
N SER A 18 -6.47 27.33 23.29
CA SER A 18 -7.06 27.11 24.61
C SER A 18 -8.55 27.48 24.67
N ALA A 19 -9.03 28.39 23.82
CA ALA A 19 -10.45 28.73 23.74
C ALA A 19 -11.35 27.54 23.35
N TYR A 20 -10.80 26.52 22.67
CA TYR A 20 -11.54 25.33 22.25
C TYR A 20 -11.48 24.16 23.26
N LEU A 21 -10.68 24.27 24.32
CA LEU A 21 -10.45 23.21 25.30
C LEU A 21 -11.37 23.29 26.52
N THR A 22 -12.19 24.34 26.64
CA THR A 22 -13.14 24.47 27.75
C THR A 22 -14.16 23.33 27.73
N ASP A 23 -14.09 22.45 28.73
CA ASP A 23 -14.92 21.26 28.92
C ASP A 23 -14.88 20.23 27.77
N ARG A 24 -13.84 20.25 26.93
CA ARG A 24 -13.66 19.32 25.80
C ARG A 24 -12.31 18.65 25.79
N LYS A 25 -12.24 17.52 25.10
CA LYS A 25 -11.05 16.67 25.00
C LYS A 25 -10.52 16.67 23.57
N LEU A 26 -9.19 16.62 23.41
CA LEU A 26 -8.56 16.37 22.12
C LEU A 26 -8.37 14.86 21.95
N PHE A 27 -8.90 14.34 20.86
CA PHE A 27 -8.67 12.98 20.41
C PHE A 27 -7.88 12.99 19.11
N GLY A 28 -7.00 11.99 18.97
CA GLY A 28 -6.32 11.68 17.73
C GLY A 28 -6.69 10.29 17.25
N GLN A 29 -6.82 10.13 15.94
CA GLN A 29 -7.19 8.89 15.29
C GLN A 29 -6.30 8.61 14.09
N ILE A 30 -5.94 7.35 13.90
CA ILE A 30 -5.45 6.83 12.62
C ILE A 30 -6.56 6.00 12.00
N VAL A 31 -7.00 6.42 10.81
CA VAL A 31 -8.00 5.73 10.01
C VAL A 31 -7.32 5.16 8.78
N CYS A 32 -7.36 3.83 8.64
CA CYS A 32 -7.03 3.13 7.40
C CYS A 32 -8.34 2.80 6.70
N SER A 33 -8.61 3.47 5.58
CA SER A 33 -9.83 3.29 4.80
C SER A 33 -9.50 2.66 3.45
N PHE A 34 -10.32 1.70 3.03
CA PHE A 34 -10.31 1.14 1.69
C PHE A 34 -11.51 1.66 0.90
N ARG A 35 -11.24 2.38 -0.20
CA ARG A 35 -12.25 2.81 -1.16
C ARG A 35 -12.31 1.81 -2.31
N TYR A 36 -13.52 1.38 -2.67
CA TYR A 36 -13.81 0.48 -3.78
C TYR A 36 -14.96 1.03 -4.63
N GLY A 37 -15.23 0.43 -5.78
CA GLY A 37 -16.32 0.86 -6.66
C GLY A 37 -16.07 2.20 -7.36
N ARG A 38 -16.96 2.55 -8.29
CA ARG A 38 -16.98 3.86 -8.93
C ARG A 38 -17.81 4.82 -8.09
N GLU A 39 -17.44 6.10 -8.10
CA GLU A 39 -18.22 7.15 -7.43
C GLU A 39 -19.64 7.25 -8.00
N GLU A 40 -19.80 6.93 -9.30
CA GLU A 40 -21.09 6.88 -9.99
C GLU A 40 -22.07 5.84 -9.39
N ASP A 41 -21.53 4.75 -8.85
CA ASP A 41 -22.31 3.69 -8.23
C ASP A 41 -22.71 4.06 -6.78
N GLU A 42 -22.10 5.10 -6.19
CA GLU A 42 -22.38 5.59 -4.82
C GLU A 42 -23.71 6.37 -4.80
N CYS A 43 -24.83 5.66 -4.80
CA CYS A 43 -26.18 6.25 -4.79
C CYS A 43 -26.82 6.22 -3.39
N MET A 44 -27.73 7.17 -3.14
CA MET A 44 -28.60 7.22 -1.94
C MET A 44 -27.85 7.22 -0.58
N GLY A 45 -26.61 7.72 -0.54
CA GLY A 45 -25.80 7.81 0.68
C GLY A 45 -25.02 6.54 1.03
N LEU A 46 -24.95 5.57 0.11
CA LEU A 46 -24.03 4.45 0.20
C LEU A 46 -22.66 4.90 -0.33
N ASN A 47 -21.67 4.98 0.57
CA ASN A 47 -20.28 5.18 0.17
C ASN A 47 -19.59 3.82 0.11
N PHE A 48 -18.87 3.55 -0.97
CA PHE A 48 -18.05 2.35 -1.10
C PHE A 48 -16.69 2.56 -0.45
N GLN A 49 -16.74 2.84 0.85
CA GLN A 49 -15.58 2.98 1.70
C GLN A 49 -15.74 2.09 2.93
N LYS A 50 -14.70 1.33 3.24
CA LYS A 50 -14.63 0.52 4.46
C LYS A 50 -13.40 0.89 5.26
N ASP A 51 -13.60 1.20 6.53
CA ASP A 51 -12.51 1.36 7.47
C ASP A 51 -11.97 -0.03 7.83
N LEU A 52 -10.71 -0.30 7.45
CA LEU A 52 -10.01 -1.55 7.72
C LEU A 52 -9.35 -1.55 9.10
N TYR A 53 -8.94 -0.37 9.55
CA TYR A 53 -8.28 -0.18 10.84
C TYR A 53 -8.58 1.21 11.37
N LEU A 54 -8.96 1.28 12.64
CA LEU A 54 -9.15 2.51 13.40
C LEU A 54 -8.37 2.38 14.70
N CYS A 55 -7.45 3.29 14.92
CA CYS A 55 -6.81 3.49 16.22
C CYS A 55 -7.22 4.86 16.72
N SER A 56 -7.59 4.95 17.98
CA SER A 56 -7.99 6.20 18.60
C SER A 56 -7.31 6.35 19.96
N SER A 57 -7.01 7.59 20.33
CA SER A 57 -6.36 7.91 21.61
C SER A 57 -6.68 9.33 22.06
N GLN A 58 -6.88 9.52 23.37
CA GLN A 58 -7.00 10.83 23.98
C GLN A 58 -5.63 11.48 24.15
N ILE A 59 -5.47 12.68 23.58
CA ILE A 59 -4.24 13.48 23.65
C ILE A 59 -4.34 14.56 24.73
N TYR A 60 -5.52 15.17 24.87
CA TYR A 60 -5.81 16.16 25.92
C TYR A 60 -7.16 15.85 26.60
N PRO A 61 -7.26 15.92 27.95
CA PRO A 61 -6.17 16.15 28.90
C PRO A 61 -5.12 15.03 28.83
N PRO A 62 -3.83 15.34 29.06
CA PRO A 62 -2.76 14.35 28.97
C PRO A 62 -3.03 13.19 29.94
N PRO A 63 -2.82 11.93 29.51
CA PRO A 63 -3.00 10.78 30.40
C PRO A 63 -1.98 10.82 31.55
N GLU A 64 -2.38 10.33 32.73
CA GLU A 64 -1.54 10.30 33.94
C GLU A 64 -0.24 9.51 33.74
N LYS A 65 -0.28 8.47 32.91
CA LYS A 65 0.87 7.69 32.49
C LYS A 65 0.96 7.68 30.98
N ARG A 66 2.14 8.02 30.46
CA ARG A 66 2.46 7.96 29.04
C ARG A 66 3.36 6.76 28.82
N ASP A 67 2.90 5.79 28.03
CA ASP A 67 3.60 4.51 27.82
C ASP A 67 4.84 4.62 26.92
N TRP A 68 5.21 5.84 26.51
CA TRP A 68 6.26 6.10 25.53
C TRP A 68 7.01 7.40 25.81
N ASN A 69 8.28 7.41 25.44
CA ASN A 69 9.16 8.57 25.54
C ASN A 69 9.03 9.48 24.31
N LEU A 70 9.20 10.78 24.52
CA LEU A 70 9.18 11.78 23.46
C LEU A 70 10.32 11.55 22.46
N THR A 71 10.04 11.80 21.19
CA THR A 71 11.08 11.82 20.16
C THR A 71 11.83 13.16 20.18
N LYS A 72 13.07 13.17 19.68
CA LYS A 72 13.86 14.41 19.53
C LYS A 72 13.12 15.48 18.73
N LEU A 73 12.27 15.08 17.78
CA LEU A 73 11.41 15.97 17.01
C LEU A 73 10.36 16.63 17.91
N GLN A 74 9.62 15.82 18.68
CA GLN A 74 8.59 16.31 19.58
C GLN A 74 9.16 17.24 20.65
N GLU A 75 10.31 16.91 21.26
CA GLU A 75 10.97 17.79 22.24
C GLU A 75 11.29 19.18 21.67
N ARG A 76 11.78 19.24 20.42
CA ARG A 76 12.08 20.50 19.74
C ARG A 76 10.81 21.27 19.41
N LEU A 77 9.76 20.60 18.95
CA LEU A 77 8.48 21.21 18.62
C LEU A 77 7.78 21.76 19.86
N LEU A 78 7.78 21.03 20.97
CA LEU A 78 7.19 21.48 22.24
C LEU A 78 7.89 22.74 22.75
N LYS A 79 9.23 22.79 22.71
CA LYS A 79 10.00 23.99 23.07
C LYS A 79 9.68 25.20 22.17
N LYS A 80 9.37 24.96 20.90
CA LYS A 80 9.09 26.02 19.92
C LYS A 80 7.65 26.52 19.94
N LEU A 81 6.67 25.62 20.12
CA LEU A 81 5.24 25.90 19.97
C LEU A 81 4.58 26.32 21.29
N GLY A 82 5.24 26.11 22.42
CA GLY A 82 4.77 26.58 23.73
C GLY A 82 3.80 25.62 24.43
N PRO A 83 3.08 26.09 25.46
CA PRO A 83 2.33 25.24 26.39
C PRO A 83 1.09 24.58 25.79
N ASN A 84 0.55 25.13 24.69
CA ASN A 84 -0.64 24.60 24.03
C ASN A 84 -0.34 23.52 22.98
N ALA A 85 0.89 23.02 22.97
CA ALA A 85 1.35 21.98 22.07
C ALA A 85 1.35 20.63 22.78
N PHE A 86 0.63 19.65 22.21
CA PHE A 86 0.46 18.33 22.79
C PHE A 86 1.03 17.25 21.87
N PRO A 87 1.95 16.41 22.35
CA PRO A 87 2.57 15.37 21.55
C PRO A 87 1.66 14.15 21.44
N PHE A 88 1.72 13.47 20.29
CA PHE A 88 1.01 12.21 20.06
C PHE A 88 1.92 11.19 19.36
N ARG A 89 1.63 9.91 19.58
CA ARG A 89 2.29 8.80 18.90
C ARG A 89 1.29 7.68 18.68
N PHE A 90 1.23 7.18 17.45
CA PHE A 90 0.41 6.05 17.07
C PHE A 90 1.28 4.97 16.45
N VAL A 91 0.96 3.70 16.74
CA VAL A 91 1.68 2.55 16.21
C VAL A 91 0.77 1.85 15.21
N ILE A 92 1.17 1.83 13.93
CA ILE A 92 0.39 1.12 12.90
C ILE A 92 0.76 -0.37 12.95
N PRO A 93 -0.23 -1.29 13.01
CA PRO A 93 0.05 -2.72 13.05
C PRO A 93 0.89 -3.18 11.84
N PRO A 94 1.83 -4.13 12.05
CA PRO A 94 2.69 -4.61 10.98
C PRO A 94 1.90 -5.30 9.86
N ASN A 95 0.81 -5.98 10.20
CA ASN A 95 -0.10 -6.66 9.27
C ASN A 95 -1.09 -5.72 8.55
N ALA A 96 -1.13 -4.42 8.89
CA ALA A 96 -1.99 -3.48 8.18
C ALA A 96 -1.54 -3.35 6.71
N PRO A 97 -2.45 -3.17 5.75
CA PRO A 97 -2.09 -3.09 4.33
C PRO A 97 -1.24 -1.85 4.03
N ALA A 98 -0.38 -1.91 3.01
CA ALA A 98 0.33 -0.72 2.53
C ALA A 98 -0.64 0.26 1.84
N SER A 99 -0.25 1.54 1.76
CA SER A 99 -0.98 2.53 0.97
C SER A 99 -0.84 2.21 -0.51
N ILE A 100 -1.95 1.88 -1.17
CA ILE A 100 -1.99 1.48 -2.57
C ILE A 100 -3.19 2.17 -3.20
N SER A 101 -3.00 2.79 -4.35
CA SER A 101 -4.08 3.34 -5.16
C SER A 101 -4.05 2.69 -6.53
N ILE A 102 -5.21 2.23 -6.99
CA ILE A 102 -5.42 1.71 -8.33
C ILE A 102 -5.69 2.90 -9.24
N GLN A 103 -4.91 3.01 -10.30
CA GLN A 103 -5.11 4.09 -11.26
C GLN A 103 -6.45 3.89 -12.00
N PRO A 104 -7.35 4.89 -11.98
CA PRO A 104 -8.60 4.81 -12.71
C PRO A 104 -8.34 4.75 -14.22
N GLY A 105 -9.26 4.11 -14.96
CA GLY A 105 -9.28 4.19 -16.42
C GLY A 105 -9.55 5.62 -16.90
N PRO A 106 -9.26 5.94 -18.16
CA PRO A 106 -9.48 7.28 -18.71
C PRO A 106 -10.95 7.72 -18.71
N GLU A 107 -11.89 6.77 -18.65
CA GLU A 107 -13.33 7.03 -18.61
C GLU A 107 -13.91 6.98 -17.19
N ASP A 108 -13.14 6.54 -16.19
CA ASP A 108 -13.61 6.47 -14.80
C ASP A 108 -13.52 7.86 -14.16
N GLN A 109 -14.64 8.39 -13.65
CA GLN A 109 -14.66 9.62 -12.85
C GLN A 109 -14.65 9.29 -11.35
N GLY A 110 -13.95 10.14 -10.58
CA GLY A 110 -13.94 10.09 -9.11
C GLY A 110 -12.58 9.83 -8.49
N GLU A 111 -12.56 9.63 -7.17
CA GLU A 111 -11.30 9.32 -6.46
C GLU A 111 -10.81 7.89 -6.75
N PRO A 112 -9.49 7.68 -6.80
CA PRO A 112 -8.93 6.36 -7.06
C PRO A 112 -9.31 5.35 -5.98
N CYS A 113 -9.66 4.14 -6.41
CA CYS A 113 -9.82 2.98 -5.53
C CYS A 113 -8.51 2.65 -4.82
N GLY A 114 -8.57 2.22 -3.56
CA GLY A 114 -7.37 1.82 -2.85
C GLY A 114 -7.40 2.00 -1.34
N VAL A 115 -6.25 1.76 -0.73
CA VAL A 115 -6.01 1.85 0.71
C VAL A 115 -5.35 3.19 1.03
N ASN A 116 -6.04 4.01 1.80
CA ASN A 116 -5.58 5.32 2.25
C ASN A 116 -5.49 5.36 3.78
N TYR A 117 -4.53 6.15 4.29
CA TYR A 117 -4.36 6.39 5.72
C TYR A 117 -4.52 7.86 6.04
N PHE A 118 -5.25 8.16 7.11
CA PHE A 118 -5.49 9.50 7.59
C PHE A 118 -5.20 9.60 9.08
N VAL A 119 -4.45 10.63 9.48
CA VAL A 119 -4.35 11.08 10.86
C VAL A 119 -5.42 12.15 11.05
N LYS A 120 -6.42 11.86 11.87
CA LYS A 120 -7.50 12.78 12.22
C LYS A 120 -7.30 13.26 13.64
N MET A 121 -7.44 14.56 13.85
CA MET A 121 -7.42 15.19 15.16
C MET A 121 -8.73 15.93 15.33
N PHE A 122 -9.44 15.69 16.41
CA PHE A 122 -10.72 16.35 16.66
C PHE A 122 -10.95 16.63 18.14
N ILE A 123 -11.80 17.63 18.38
CA ILE A 123 -12.23 18.02 19.72
C ILE A 123 -13.65 17.50 19.95
N GLY A 124 -13.87 16.77 21.04
CA GLY A 124 -15.15 16.16 21.40
C GLY A 124 -15.26 15.84 22.89
N GLU A 125 -16.40 15.29 23.30
CA GLU A 125 -16.60 14.82 24.69
C GLU A 125 -16.14 13.36 24.81
N HIS A 126 -16.43 12.57 23.78
CA HIS A 126 -16.11 11.15 23.67
C HIS A 126 -15.24 10.83 22.47
N GLU A 127 -14.51 9.71 22.60
CA GLU A 127 -13.63 9.19 21.56
C GLU A 127 -14.38 8.76 20.28
N THR A 128 -15.65 8.40 20.43
CA THR A 128 -16.54 7.95 19.35
C THR A 128 -17.45 9.06 18.83
N ASP A 129 -17.30 10.29 19.33
CA ASP A 129 -18.17 11.38 18.90
C ASP A 129 -18.06 11.64 17.40
N ARG A 130 -19.21 11.94 16.80
CA ARG A 130 -19.27 12.32 15.39
C ARG A 130 -18.60 13.68 15.25
N SER A 131 -17.31 13.64 14.93
CA SER A 131 -16.45 14.83 14.92
C SER A 131 -17.06 15.93 14.04
N HIS A 132 -17.20 17.15 14.57
CA HIS A 132 -17.68 18.29 13.81
C HIS A 132 -16.63 18.72 12.79
N ARG A 133 -17.00 18.83 11.50
CA ARG A 133 -16.08 19.21 10.41
C ARG A 133 -15.27 20.48 10.69
N ARG A 134 -15.80 21.41 11.50
CA ARG A 134 -15.13 22.67 11.88
C ARG A 134 -14.03 22.49 12.94
N SER A 135 -14.10 21.43 13.74
CA SER A 135 -13.14 21.12 14.82
C SER A 135 -12.35 19.85 14.57
N THR A 136 -12.30 19.41 13.30
CA THR A 136 -11.55 18.23 12.86
C THR A 136 -10.51 18.64 11.82
N VAL A 137 -9.26 18.26 12.06
CA VAL A 137 -8.17 18.35 11.09
C VAL A 137 -7.84 16.93 10.64
N SER A 138 -7.66 16.74 9.33
CA SER A 138 -7.31 15.44 8.74
C SER A 138 -6.08 15.61 7.86
N LEU A 139 -5.08 14.77 8.07
CA LEU A 139 -3.84 14.73 7.29
C LEU A 139 -3.68 13.35 6.68
N ALA A 140 -3.55 13.28 5.35
CA ALA A 140 -3.24 12.03 4.66
C ALA A 140 -1.78 11.62 4.91
N ILE A 141 -1.57 10.34 5.25
CA ILE A 141 -0.24 9.74 5.40
C ILE A 141 -0.12 8.51 4.49
N ARG A 142 1.11 8.04 4.26
CA ARG A 142 1.37 6.85 3.44
C ARG A 142 2.14 5.80 4.23
N LYS A 143 1.64 4.57 4.24
CA LYS A 143 2.38 3.39 4.68
C LYS A 143 3.06 2.76 3.45
N VAL A 144 4.39 2.92 3.35
CA VAL A 144 5.18 2.38 2.23
C VAL A 144 5.95 1.14 2.68
N GLN A 145 5.97 0.11 1.83
CA GLN A 145 6.75 -1.10 2.06
C GLN A 145 8.09 -1.00 1.33
N PHE A 146 9.18 -1.25 2.05
CA PHE A 146 10.52 -1.32 1.47
C PHE A 146 10.89 -2.76 1.13
N ALA A 147 11.70 -2.91 0.07
CA ALA A 147 12.27 -4.18 -0.32
C ALA A 147 13.12 -4.78 0.81
N PRO A 148 13.09 -6.12 1.01
CA PRO A 148 13.94 -6.77 1.99
C PRO A 148 15.42 -6.65 1.61
N SER A 149 16.28 -6.40 2.59
CA SER A 149 17.73 -6.26 2.35
C SER A 149 18.44 -7.55 1.94
N LYS A 150 17.79 -8.71 2.13
CA LYS A 150 18.37 -10.01 1.77
C LYS A 150 18.00 -10.33 0.33
N VAL A 151 19.02 -10.38 -0.52
CA VAL A 151 18.89 -10.89 -1.89
C VAL A 151 18.54 -12.38 -1.80
N GLY A 152 17.41 -12.76 -2.38
CA GLY A 152 17.00 -14.17 -2.44
C GLY A 152 17.68 -14.93 -3.57
N ARG A 153 17.24 -16.18 -3.77
CA ARG A 153 17.74 -17.01 -4.87
C ARG A 153 17.25 -16.47 -6.20
N GLN A 154 18.05 -16.72 -7.23
CA GLN A 154 17.70 -16.42 -8.59
C GLN A 154 16.40 -17.15 -9.00
N PRO A 155 15.36 -16.44 -9.47
CA PRO A 155 14.16 -17.09 -9.98
C PRO A 155 14.48 -17.87 -11.26
N CYS A 156 14.13 -19.15 -11.28
CA CYS A 156 14.25 -20.03 -12.44
C CYS A 156 12.98 -20.88 -12.55
N THR A 157 12.42 -20.95 -13.77
CA THR A 157 11.28 -21.80 -14.10
C THR A 157 11.54 -22.52 -15.42
N VAL A 158 11.23 -23.82 -15.46
CA VAL A 158 11.29 -24.64 -16.67
C VAL A 158 9.90 -25.16 -16.98
N VAL A 159 9.46 -25.01 -18.22
CA VAL A 159 8.18 -25.51 -18.73
C VAL A 159 8.45 -26.40 -19.92
N ARG A 160 7.85 -27.59 -19.93
CA ARG A 160 7.87 -28.52 -21.07
C ARG A 160 6.49 -28.60 -21.68
N LYS A 161 6.43 -28.63 -23.02
CA LYS A 161 5.18 -28.75 -23.75
C LYS A 161 5.29 -29.78 -24.86
N ASP A 162 4.42 -30.77 -24.75
CA ASP A 162 4.17 -31.74 -25.81
C ASP A 162 3.17 -31.18 -26.82
N PHE A 163 3.30 -31.60 -28.07
CA PHE A 163 2.36 -31.27 -29.14
C PHE A 163 1.69 -32.54 -29.64
N MET A 164 0.36 -32.50 -29.80
CA MET A 164 -0.36 -33.59 -30.45
C MET A 164 0.26 -33.87 -31.83
N LEU A 165 0.53 -35.15 -32.11
CA LEU A 165 1.10 -35.63 -33.37
C LEU A 165 2.53 -35.11 -33.68
N SER A 166 3.30 -34.69 -32.66
CA SER A 166 4.75 -34.45 -32.78
C SER A 166 5.51 -35.43 -31.90
N PRO A 167 6.48 -36.20 -32.43
CA PRO A 167 7.47 -36.82 -31.56
C PRO A 167 8.33 -35.72 -30.91
N GLY A 168 8.62 -35.86 -29.62
CA GLY A 168 9.45 -34.92 -28.84
C GLY A 168 8.71 -33.70 -28.30
N GLU A 169 9.39 -32.99 -27.40
CA GLU A 169 8.85 -31.87 -26.61
C GLU A 169 9.58 -30.55 -26.89
N LEU A 170 8.92 -29.44 -26.55
CA LEU A 170 9.54 -28.12 -26.47
C LEU A 170 9.74 -27.74 -25.01
N GLU A 171 11.00 -27.58 -24.61
CA GLU A 171 11.40 -27.13 -23.29
C GLU A 171 11.78 -25.65 -23.34
N LEU A 172 11.18 -24.87 -22.44
CA LEU A 172 11.47 -23.45 -22.23
C LEU A 172 11.92 -23.23 -20.79
N GLU A 173 13.14 -22.73 -20.64
CA GLU A 173 13.72 -22.32 -19.37
C GLU A 173 13.87 -20.80 -19.33
N VAL A 174 13.42 -20.18 -18.24
CA VAL A 174 13.54 -18.73 -18.00
C VAL A 174 14.19 -18.50 -16.65
N VAL A 175 15.25 -17.70 -16.64
CA VAL A 175 16.00 -17.33 -15.45
C VAL A 175 16.10 -15.81 -15.36
N LEU A 176 15.67 -15.21 -14.25
CA LEU A 176 15.78 -13.77 -14.00
C LEU A 176 17.09 -13.46 -13.26
N ASP A 177 17.71 -12.29 -13.42
CA ASP A 177 18.94 -11.96 -12.69
C ASP A 177 18.71 -11.77 -11.18
N LYS A 178 17.56 -11.21 -10.79
CA LYS A 178 17.20 -10.93 -9.39
C LYS A 178 15.78 -11.36 -9.05
N GLN A 179 15.55 -11.59 -7.76
CA GLN A 179 14.21 -11.86 -7.22
C GLN A 179 13.42 -10.57 -6.94
N VAL A 180 14.10 -9.51 -6.51
CA VAL A 180 13.50 -8.23 -6.14
C VAL A 180 14.22 -7.13 -6.91
N TYR A 181 13.43 -6.26 -7.52
CA TYR A 181 13.90 -5.11 -8.30
C TYR A 181 13.44 -3.82 -7.64
N HIS A 182 14.23 -2.77 -7.80
CA HIS A 182 13.80 -1.42 -7.46
C HIS A 182 13.11 -0.74 -8.65
N HIS A 183 12.28 0.27 -8.36
CA HIS A 183 11.65 1.05 -9.42
C HIS A 183 12.71 1.71 -10.32
N GLY A 184 12.54 1.57 -11.64
CA GLY A 184 13.46 2.09 -12.66
C GLY A 184 14.64 1.16 -12.97
N GLU A 185 14.81 0.07 -12.24
CA GLU A 185 15.83 -0.93 -12.53
C GLU A 185 15.45 -1.77 -13.77
N LYS A 186 16.44 -2.10 -14.60
CA LYS A 186 16.24 -2.98 -15.76
C LYS A 186 16.14 -4.43 -15.29
N ILE A 187 15.19 -5.17 -15.86
CA ILE A 187 15.01 -6.60 -15.60
C ILE A 187 15.77 -7.38 -16.67
N ALA A 188 16.72 -8.24 -16.27
CA ALA A 188 17.40 -9.13 -17.20
C ALA A 188 16.81 -10.55 -17.09
N ALA A 189 16.43 -11.11 -18.24
CA ALA A 189 15.87 -12.45 -18.35
C ALA A 189 16.67 -13.27 -19.37
N ASN A 190 17.21 -14.39 -18.92
CA ASN A 190 17.84 -15.39 -19.76
C ASN A 190 16.79 -16.42 -20.17
N ILE A 191 16.65 -16.63 -21.47
CA ILE A 191 15.65 -17.54 -22.05
C ILE A 191 16.41 -18.62 -22.82
N CYS A 192 16.26 -19.89 -22.41
CA CYS A 192 16.81 -21.04 -23.12
C CYS A 192 15.65 -21.87 -23.69
N ILE A 193 15.70 -22.13 -24.99
CA ILE A 193 14.70 -22.94 -25.70
C ILE A 193 15.38 -24.18 -26.24
N ARG A 194 14.92 -25.37 -25.82
CA ARG A 194 15.36 -26.65 -26.36
C ARG A 194 14.17 -27.28 -27.10
N ASN A 195 14.24 -27.25 -28.41
CA ASN A 195 13.17 -27.73 -29.27
C ASN A 195 13.53 -29.10 -29.84
N ASN A 196 13.01 -30.15 -29.22
CA ASN A 196 13.11 -31.53 -29.70
C ASN A 196 11.84 -31.96 -30.46
N SER A 197 10.91 -31.02 -30.69
CA SER A 197 9.67 -31.26 -31.43
C SER A 197 9.83 -30.99 -32.93
N ASN A 198 8.84 -31.38 -33.73
CA ASN A 198 8.76 -31.03 -35.15
C ASN A 198 8.12 -29.65 -35.43
N LYS A 199 7.84 -28.86 -34.39
CA LYS A 199 7.22 -27.52 -34.51
C LYS A 199 8.28 -26.43 -34.59
N THR A 200 7.96 -25.34 -35.28
CA THR A 200 8.84 -24.16 -35.37
C THR A 200 8.40 -23.07 -34.41
N VAL A 201 9.34 -22.53 -33.62
CA VAL A 201 9.12 -21.32 -32.82
C VAL A 201 9.16 -20.12 -33.75
N LYS A 202 8.04 -19.40 -33.92
CA LYS A 202 7.98 -18.23 -34.82
C LYS A 202 8.40 -16.93 -34.16
N LYS A 203 8.12 -16.78 -32.87
CA LYS A 203 8.21 -15.52 -32.13
C LYS A 203 8.34 -15.79 -30.65
N ILE A 204 9.10 -14.95 -29.96
CA ILE A 204 9.24 -14.96 -28.50
C ILE A 204 8.72 -13.62 -27.99
N LYS A 205 7.79 -13.65 -27.05
CA LYS A 205 7.23 -12.47 -26.40
C LYS A 205 7.47 -12.58 -24.89
N ALA A 206 8.17 -11.61 -24.33
CA ALA A 206 8.34 -11.43 -22.89
C ALA A 206 7.40 -10.33 -22.40
N MET A 207 6.74 -10.53 -21.26
CA MET A 207 5.82 -9.54 -20.68
C MET A 207 5.99 -9.47 -19.16
N VAL A 208 5.94 -8.26 -18.62
CA VAL A 208 5.82 -7.99 -17.18
C VAL A 208 4.36 -7.71 -16.89
N GLN A 209 3.73 -8.57 -16.10
CA GLN A 209 2.31 -8.44 -15.75
C GLN A 209 2.14 -8.08 -14.28
N GLN A 210 1.33 -7.07 -14.01
CA GLN A 210 0.84 -6.75 -12.68
C GLN A 210 -0.42 -7.59 -12.42
N GLY A 211 -0.42 -8.38 -11.35
CA GLY A 211 -1.63 -8.96 -10.78
C GLY A 211 -2.05 -8.19 -9.53
N VAL A 212 -3.30 -7.75 -9.47
CA VAL A 212 -3.90 -7.14 -8.29
C VAL A 212 -5.12 -7.96 -7.90
N ASP A 213 -5.06 -8.59 -6.73
CA ASP A 213 -6.17 -9.36 -6.18
C ASP A 213 -6.82 -8.56 -5.03
N VAL A 214 -8.06 -8.12 -5.25
CA VAL A 214 -8.87 -7.41 -4.25
C VAL A 214 -9.70 -8.43 -3.49
N MET A 215 -9.42 -8.57 -2.19
CA MET A 215 -10.02 -9.61 -1.33
C MET A 215 -11.25 -9.13 -0.54
N LEU A 216 -11.79 -7.94 -0.83
CA LEU A 216 -12.88 -7.33 -0.08
C LEU A 216 -14.19 -7.35 -0.89
N PHE A 217 -15.26 -7.92 -0.28
CA PHE A 217 -16.65 -8.03 -0.76
C PHE A 217 -16.90 -8.81 -2.07
N GLN A 218 -16.08 -8.61 -3.10
CA GLN A 218 -16.07 -9.40 -4.33
C GLN A 218 -14.61 -9.64 -4.71
N ASN A 219 -14.26 -10.91 -4.94
CA ASN A 219 -12.91 -11.29 -5.37
C ASN A 219 -12.66 -10.75 -6.79
N GLY A 220 -12.13 -9.54 -6.90
CA GLY A 220 -11.73 -8.93 -8.16
C GLY A 220 -10.26 -9.23 -8.43
N GLN A 221 -9.98 -9.87 -9.57
CA GLN A 221 -8.60 -10.04 -10.06
C GLN A 221 -8.37 -9.14 -11.26
N TYR A 222 -7.45 -8.20 -11.13
CA TYR A 222 -7.03 -7.31 -12.21
C TYR A 222 -5.67 -7.75 -12.70
N ARG A 223 -5.52 -7.92 -14.02
CA ARG A 223 -4.24 -8.22 -14.65
C ARG A 223 -3.93 -7.19 -15.73
N SER A 224 -2.81 -6.51 -15.57
CA SER A 224 -2.38 -5.44 -16.46
C SER A 224 -0.97 -5.71 -16.97
N SER A 225 -0.76 -5.62 -18.28
CA SER A 225 0.59 -5.71 -18.87
C SER A 225 1.32 -4.38 -18.68
N ILE A 226 2.38 -4.36 -17.88
CA ILE A 226 3.16 -3.14 -17.59
C ILE A 226 4.18 -2.89 -18.70
N ALA A 227 4.81 -3.95 -19.19
CA ALA A 227 5.81 -3.88 -20.25
C ALA A 227 5.77 -5.16 -21.08
N SER A 228 6.08 -5.04 -22.36
CA SER A 228 6.24 -6.20 -23.24
C SER A 228 7.39 -5.98 -24.21
N LEU A 229 8.18 -7.01 -24.43
CA LEU A 229 9.20 -7.08 -25.46
C LEU A 229 8.89 -8.25 -26.38
N GLU A 230 9.15 -8.06 -27.65
CA GLU A 230 8.91 -9.06 -28.67
C GLU A 230 10.12 -9.15 -29.58
N THR A 231 10.51 -10.39 -29.93
CA THR A 231 11.56 -10.63 -30.91
C THR A 231 10.95 -11.15 -32.20
N GLU A 232 11.28 -10.51 -33.31
CA GLU A 232 11.11 -11.10 -34.64
C GLU A 232 12.28 -12.06 -34.91
N TYR A 233 12.01 -13.18 -35.56
CA TYR A 233 12.97 -14.28 -35.71
C TYR A 233 14.24 -13.83 -36.47
N VAL A 234 15.40 -13.84 -35.82
CA VAL A 234 16.71 -13.80 -36.48
C VAL A 234 17.01 -15.24 -36.92
N LYS A 235 17.05 -15.49 -38.24
CA LYS A 235 17.49 -16.79 -38.77
C LYS A 235 18.91 -17.10 -38.25
N PRO A 236 19.20 -18.36 -37.90
CA PRO A 236 20.57 -18.78 -37.57
C PRO A 236 21.51 -18.55 -38.75
#